data_AF-A0A950AZC4-F1
#
_entry.id   AF-A0A950AZC4-F1
#
_cell.length_a   1.000
_cell.length_b   1.000
_cell.length_c   1.000
_cell.angle_alpha   90.00
_cell.angle_beta   90.00
_cell.angle_gamma   90.00
#
_symmetry.space_group_name_H-M   'P 1'
#
loop_
_entity.id
_entity.type
_entity.pdbx_description
1 polymer ?
#
loop_
_entity_poly.entity_id
_entity_poly.type
_entity_poly.pdbx_seq_one_letter_code
_entity_poly.pdbx_strand_id
1 'polypeptide(L)'
;IVIAGTRGSAETPGFWPDLIVFKELRILGALGVDAIAYGAALELLASGRYPFADLPRRCATLENADDLVRSMAGEGADPPVHGVLTP
;
A
#
# COMPACT_ATOMS: atom_id res chain seq x y z
N ILE A 1 -9.40 10.42 9.72
CA ILE A 1 -8.14 10.31 8.96
C ILE A 1 -7.52 8.97 9.30
N VAL A 2 -7.28 8.13 8.28
CA VAL A 2 -6.58 6.85 8.47
C VAL A 2 -5.16 7.04 7.95
N ILE A 3 -4.17 6.71 8.78
CA ILE A 3 -2.75 6.79 8.42
C ILE A 3 -2.25 5.36 8.28
N ALA A 4 -1.80 5.00 7.08
CA ALA A 4 -1.29 3.67 6.77
C ALA A 4 0.24 3.65 6.69
N GLY A 5 0.82 2.53 7.14
CA GLY A 5 2.24 2.23 6.98
C GLY A 5 3.16 2.92 8.00
N THR A 6 4.36 2.38 8.12
CA THR A 6 5.46 2.95 8.90
C THR A 6 6.53 3.45 7.93
N ARG A 7 6.82 4.75 7.93
CA ARG A 7 7.78 5.36 7.00
C ARG A 7 9.24 5.35 7.47
N GLY A 8 9.54 4.70 8.60
CA GLY A 8 10.82 4.85 9.28
C GLY A 8 10.93 6.27 9.83
N SER A 9 10.76 6.41 11.15
CA SER A 9 10.53 7.71 11.79
C SER A 9 11.67 8.72 11.56
N ALA A 10 11.34 9.82 10.88
CA ALA A 10 11.98 11.13 10.97
C ALA A 10 10.89 12.18 11.29
N GLU A 11 11.29 13.43 11.56
CA GLU A 11 10.33 14.52 11.78
C GLU A 11 9.37 14.69 10.58
N THR A 12 8.20 15.32 10.81
CA THR A 12 7.27 15.71 9.73
C THR A 12 7.26 17.24 9.63
N PRO A 13 8.09 17.84 8.75
CA PRO A 13 8.19 19.29 8.63
C PRO A 13 6.84 19.93 8.31
N GLY A 14 6.49 21.01 9.03
CA GLY A 14 5.23 21.72 8.83
C GLY A 14 3.99 21.03 9.42
N PHE A 15 4.14 19.93 10.15
CA PHE A 15 3.02 19.32 10.86
C PHE A 15 2.55 20.22 12.01
N TRP A 16 1.29 20.65 11.96
CA TRP A 16 0.67 21.51 12.97
C TRP A 16 -0.41 20.73 13.75
N PRO A 17 -0.06 20.15 14.92
CA PRO A 17 -0.97 19.26 15.66
C PRO A 17 -2.22 19.96 16.19
N ASP A 18 -2.20 21.28 16.36
CA ASP A 18 -3.36 22.06 16.84
C ASP A 18 -4.58 21.93 15.92
N LEU A 19 -4.37 21.66 14.63
CA LEU A 19 -5.47 21.40 13.69
C LEU A 19 -6.28 20.16 14.07
N ILE A 20 -5.70 19.20 14.77
CA ILE A 20 -6.42 18.03 15.30
C ILE A 20 -7.49 18.49 16.28
N VAL A 21 -7.16 19.46 17.14
CA VAL A 21 -8.08 20.01 18.12
C VAL A 21 -9.07 20.96 17.46
N PHE A 22 -8.58 21.94 16.69
CA PHE A 22 -9.44 22.95 16.05
C PHE A 22 -10.47 22.38 15.08
N LYS A 23 -10.15 21.25 14.45
CA LYS A 23 -11.03 20.58 13.48
C LYS A 23 -11.62 19.27 14.03
N GLU A 24 -11.39 18.98 15.31
CA GLU A 24 -11.85 17.74 15.97
C GLU A 24 -11.53 16.48 15.16
N LEU A 25 -10.32 16.41 14.61
CA LEU A 25 -9.91 15.33 13.71
C LEU A 25 -9.73 14.04 14.51
N ARG A 26 -10.35 12.96 14.02
CA ARG A 26 -10.08 11.60 14.48
C ARG A 26 -8.97 10.98 13.64
N ILE A 27 -7.87 10.59 14.27
CA ILE A 27 -6.74 9.92 13.63
C ILE A 27 -6.74 8.44 14.03
N LEU A 28 -6.67 7.56 13.03
CA LEU A 28 -6.63 6.11 13.20
C LEU A 28 -5.38 5.58 12.49
N GLY A 29 -4.51 4.89 13.24
CA GLY A 29 -3.39 4.17 12.64
C GLY A 29 -3.84 2.83 12.06
N ALA A 30 -3.34 2.47 10.89
CA ALA A 30 -3.48 1.16 10.29
C ALA A 30 -2.10 0.52 10.09
N LEU A 31 -1.77 -0.43 10.97
CA LEU A 31 -0.51 -1.15 10.96
C LEU A 31 -0.71 -2.56 10.42
N GLY A 32 -0.20 -2.82 9.22
CA GLY A 32 -0.20 -4.15 8.61
C GLY A 32 -1.60 -4.75 8.42
N VAL A 33 -1.61 -6.04 8.13
CA VAL A 33 -2.82 -6.86 8.00
C VAL A 33 -2.64 -8.10 8.87
N ASP A 34 -3.69 -8.50 9.58
CA ASP A 34 -3.71 -9.71 10.38
C ASP A 34 -4.53 -10.83 9.72
N ALA A 35 -4.64 -11.97 10.38
CA ALA A 35 -5.37 -13.12 9.86
C ALA A 35 -6.86 -12.81 9.57
N ILE A 36 -7.49 -11.95 10.37
CA ILE A 36 -8.90 -11.57 10.17
C ILE A 36 -9.03 -10.70 8.92
N ALA A 37 -8.12 -9.74 8.73
CA ALA A 37 -8.08 -8.92 7.53
C ALA A 37 -7.88 -9.77 6.25
N TYR A 38 -7.03 -10.80 6.30
CA TYR A 38 -6.87 -11.73 5.19
C TYR A 38 -8.13 -12.55 4.91
N GLY A 39 -8.83 -13.04 5.94
CA GLY A 39 -10.08 -13.76 5.78
C GLY A 39 -11.11 -12.92 5.02
N ALA A 40 -11.33 -11.67 5.46
CA ALA A 40 -12.23 -10.74 4.80
C ALA A 40 -11.79 -10.41 3.35
N ALA A 41 -10.48 -10.27 3.11
CA ALA A 41 -9.96 -10.02 1.76
C ALA A 41 -10.21 -11.20 0.81
N LEU A 42 -10.05 -12.44 1.28
CA LEU A 42 -10.31 -13.64 0.50
C LEU A 42 -11.79 -13.81 0.18
N GLU A 43 -12.68 -13.55 1.15
CA GLU A 43 -14.13 -13.53 0.91
C GLU A 43 -14.50 -12.48 -0.15
N LEU A 44 -13.87 -11.30 -0.09
CA LEU A 44 -14.10 -10.24 -1.07
C LEU A 44 -13.62 -10.64 -2.47
N LEU A 45 -12.44 -11.27 -2.59
CA LEU A 45 -11.93 -11.80 -3.86
C LEU A 45 -12.87 -12.86 -4.43
N ALA A 46 -13.31 -13.82 -3.59
CA ALA A 46 -14.21 -14.88 -3.98
C ALA A 46 -15.59 -14.36 -4.42
N SER A 47 -16.03 -13.22 -3.90
CA SER A 47 -17.32 -12.61 -4.26
C SER A 47 -17.40 -12.16 -5.72
N GLY A 48 -16.28 -11.96 -6.40
CA GLY A 48 -16.24 -11.44 -7.77
C GLY A 48 -16.81 -10.02 -7.94
N ARG A 49 -17.06 -9.30 -6.83
CA ARG A 49 -17.69 -7.97 -6.84
C ARG A 49 -16.85 -6.91 -7.53
N TYR A 50 -15.53 -7.08 -7.52
CA TYR A 50 -14.59 -6.13 -8.11
C TYR A 50 -13.64 -6.84 -9.08
N PRO A 51 -13.19 -6.17 -10.15
CA PRO A 51 -12.30 -6.74 -11.16
C PRO A 51 -10.85 -6.78 -10.68
N PHE A 52 -10.58 -7.40 -9.52
CA PHE A 52 -9.23 -7.49 -8.96
C PHE A 52 -8.24 -8.21 -9.89
N ALA A 53 -8.74 -9.07 -10.78
CA ALA A 53 -7.94 -9.74 -11.81
C ALA A 53 -7.33 -8.79 -12.84
N ASP A 54 -7.96 -7.62 -13.05
CA ASP A 54 -7.54 -6.61 -14.03
C ASP A 54 -6.54 -5.60 -13.43
N LEU A 55 -6.22 -5.71 -12.13
CA LEU A 55 -5.24 -4.82 -11.50
C LEU A 55 -3.85 -5.00 -12.13
N PRO A 56 -3.17 -3.90 -12.50
CA PRO A 56 -1.83 -3.97 -13.08
C PRO A 56 -0.86 -4.69 -12.14
N ARG A 57 -0.32 -5.82 -12.63
CA ARG A 57 0.76 -6.55 -11.97
C ARG A 57 1.94 -6.70 -12.91
N ARG A 58 3.15 -6.68 -12.35
CA ARG A 58 4.38 -6.96 -13.08
C ARG A 58 5.08 -8.15 -12.45
N CYS A 59 5.27 -9.20 -13.23
CA CYS A 59 6.07 -10.36 -12.85
C CYS A 59 7.52 -10.13 -13.29
N ALA A 60 8.47 -10.46 -12.43
CA ALA A 60 9.90 -10.44 -12.74
C ALA A 60 10.57 -11.67 -12.12
N THR A 61 11.66 -12.11 -12.74
CA THR A 61 12.57 -13.08 -12.11
C THR A 61 13.41 -12.39 -11.04
N LEU A 62 14.14 -13.16 -10.24
CA LEU A 62 15.02 -12.61 -9.21
C LEU A 62 16.14 -11.75 -9.81
N GLU A 63 16.67 -12.10 -10.97
CA GLU A 63 17.70 -11.32 -11.68
C GLU A 63 17.21 -9.92 -12.05
N ASN A 64 15.91 -9.78 -12.31
CA ASN A 64 15.27 -8.54 -12.71
C ASN A 64 14.58 -7.82 -11.53
N ALA A 65 14.84 -8.23 -10.29
CA ALA A 65 14.20 -7.66 -9.10
C ALA A 65 14.56 -6.18 -8.89
N ASP A 66 15.80 -5.76 -9.20
CA ASP A 66 16.24 -4.37 -9.08
C ASP A 66 15.40 -3.43 -9.97
N ASP A 67 15.23 -3.80 -11.23
CA ASP A 67 14.41 -3.03 -12.19
C ASP A 67 12.93 -2.98 -11.76
N LEU A 68 12.39 -4.08 -11.22
CA LEU A 68 11.03 -4.11 -10.68
C LEU A 68 10.90 -3.14 -9.50
N VAL A 69 11.83 -3.15 -8.55
CA VAL A 69 11.80 -2.26 -7.37
C VAL A 69 11.93 -0.80 -7.77
N ARG A 70 12.85 -0.45 -8.67
CA ARG A 70 12.98 0.93 -9.19
C ARG A 70 11.69 1.39 -9.87
N SER A 71 11.10 0.54 -10.69
CA SER A 71 9.82 0.86 -11.32
C SER A 71 8.70 1.08 -10.29
N MET A 72 8.62 0.25 -9.25
CA MET A 72 7.65 0.42 -8.16
C MET A 72 7.91 1.68 -7.31
N ALA A 73 9.16 2.15 -7.26
CA ALA A 73 9.53 3.43 -6.63
C ALA A 73 9.13 4.65 -7.48
N GLY A 74 8.53 4.44 -8.65
CA GLY A 74 8.10 5.50 -9.56
C GLY A 74 9.16 5.91 -10.59
N GLU A 75 10.24 5.14 -10.74
CA GLU A 75 11.20 5.35 -11.82
C GLU A 75 10.62 4.80 -13.13
N GLY A 76 10.47 5.65 -14.15
CA GLY A 76 9.90 5.28 -15.45
C GLY A 76 8.40 5.54 -15.58
N ALA A 77 7.75 4.87 -16.54
CA ALA A 77 6.33 5.07 -16.82
C ALA A 77 5.46 4.01 -16.13
N ASP A 78 4.38 4.47 -15.49
CA ASP A 78 3.29 3.73 -14.85
C ASP A 78 3.75 2.59 -13.89
N PRO A 79 3.97 2.90 -12.60
CA PRO A 79 4.38 1.90 -11.62
C PRO A 79 3.27 0.85 -11.41
N PRO A 80 3.58 -0.47 -11.41
CA PRO A 80 2.57 -1.48 -11.18
C PRO A 80 2.04 -1.39 -9.75
N VAL A 81 0.74 -1.67 -9.58
CA VAL A 81 0.11 -1.77 -8.25
C VAL A 81 0.70 -2.95 -7.46
N HIS A 82 1.06 -4.04 -8.16
CA HIS A 82 1.59 -5.25 -7.55
C HIS A 82 2.81 -5.80 -8.30
N GLY A 83 3.95 -5.88 -7.63
CA GLY A 83 5.15 -6.60 -8.11
C GLY A 83 5.13 -8.06 -7.67
N VAL A 84 5.43 -8.99 -8.57
CA VAL A 84 5.48 -10.43 -8.29
C VAL A 84 6.86 -10.96 -8.67
N LEU A 85 7.56 -11.58 -7.73
CA LEU A 85 8.73 -12.38 -8.06
C LEU A 85 8.27 -13.79 -8.40
N THR A 86 8.60 -14.24 -9.60
CA THR A 86 8.37 -15.62 -10.05
C THR A 86 9.69 -16.39 -10.07
N PRO A 87 9.69 -17.67 -9.70
CA PRO A 87 10.88 -18.53 -9.79
C PRO A 87 11.48 -18.58 -11.20
#